data_AF-A0A2W5PZY1-F1
#
_entry.id   AF-A0A2W5PZY1-F1
#
_cell.length_a   1.000
_cell.length_b   1.000
_cell.length_c   1.000
_cell.angle_alpha   90.00
_cell.angle_beta   90.00
_cell.angle_gamma   90.00
#
_symmetry.space_group_name_H-M   'P 1'
#
loop_
_entity.id
_entity.type
_entity.pdbx_description
1 polymer ?
#
loop_
_entity_poly.entity_id
_entity_poly.type
_entity_poly.pdbx_seq_one_letter_code
_entity_poly.pdbx_strand_id
1 'polypeptide(L)'
;MQEHTVLLRAYARAQERCSRLLAGQAARIAQLEAQVVRLRGALVLRDSAAAMVRDALSPHAAAGLTLSKRLLGLLQAGRRRVVAPQPAAGVLSSDLRRKAVLCVGEAGGDSGLARQLVEIAGGHYLHHAGDVLEEADQALLDASLRAADLVICQTGCLSHGAFWRVQDHCRRTGKPCVLVGQEATQPLHFMRRAVAAADSEEIGC
;
A
#
# COMPACT_ATOMS: atom_id res chain seq x y z
N MET A 1 -27.96 -62.94 -33.64
CA MET A 1 -26.65 -63.04 -32.95
C MET A 1 -25.72 -61.86 -33.23
N GLN A 2 -25.62 -61.32 -34.46
CA GLN A 2 -24.67 -60.23 -34.78
C GLN A 2 -24.96 -58.90 -34.05
N GLU A 3 -26.20 -58.45 -34.00
CA GLU A 3 -26.61 -57.21 -33.29
C GLU A 3 -26.19 -57.19 -31.81
N HIS A 4 -26.33 -58.32 -31.11
CA HIS A 4 -25.94 -58.46 -29.71
C HIS A 4 -24.42 -58.24 -29.51
N THR A 5 -23.60 -58.74 -30.43
CA THR A 5 -22.14 -58.55 -30.36
C THR A 5 -21.71 -57.11 -30.63
N VAL A 6 -22.43 -56.39 -31.51
CA VAL A 6 -22.19 -54.97 -31.78
C VAL A 6 -22.54 -54.14 -30.55
N LEU A 7 -23.69 -54.41 -29.92
CA LEU A 7 -24.13 -53.78 -28.67
C LEU A 7 -23.13 -53.99 -27.53
N LEU A 8 -22.66 -55.22 -27.30
CA LEU A 8 -21.69 -55.51 -26.23
C LEU A 8 -20.36 -54.76 -26.44
N ARG A 9 -19.87 -54.68 -27.68
CA ARG A 9 -18.65 -53.92 -28.00
C ARG A 9 -18.84 -52.42 -27.80
N ALA A 10 -20.00 -51.88 -28.19
CA ALA A 10 -20.32 -50.47 -27.98
C ALA A 10 -20.41 -50.13 -26.48
N TYR A 11 -21.06 -51.00 -25.70
CA TYR A 11 -21.15 -50.87 -24.25
C TYR A 11 -19.76 -50.93 -23.59
N ALA A 12 -18.92 -51.91 -23.94
CA ALA A 12 -17.57 -52.02 -23.39
C ALA A 12 -16.72 -50.76 -23.67
N ARG A 13 -16.80 -50.20 -24.89
CA ARG A 13 -16.13 -48.94 -25.24
C ARG A 13 -16.65 -47.75 -24.43
N ALA A 14 -17.96 -47.69 -24.19
CA ALA A 14 -18.55 -46.64 -23.38
C ALA A 14 -18.12 -46.77 -21.90
N GLN A 15 -18.14 -48.00 -21.36
CA GLN A 15 -17.69 -48.30 -20.01
C GLN A 15 -16.22 -47.94 -19.81
N GLU A 16 -15.34 -48.34 -20.72
CA GLU A 16 -13.91 -48.01 -20.64
C GLU A 16 -13.66 -46.49 -20.68
N ARG A 17 -14.40 -45.77 -21.54
CA ARG A 17 -14.34 -44.30 -21.58
C ARG A 17 -14.78 -43.68 -20.26
N CYS A 18 -15.90 -44.13 -19.71
CA CYS A 18 -16.42 -43.65 -18.43
C CYS A 18 -15.45 -43.95 -17.28
N SER A 19 -14.92 -45.17 -17.20
CA SER A 19 -13.93 -45.57 -16.19
C SER A 19 -12.67 -44.71 -16.28
N ARG A 20 -12.18 -44.42 -17.49
CA ARG A 20 -11.02 -43.54 -17.68
C ARG A 20 -11.30 -42.09 -17.25
N LEU A 21 -12.47 -41.56 -17.57
CA LEU A 21 -12.86 -40.20 -17.16
C LEU A 21 -13.00 -40.11 -15.64
N LEU A 22 -13.65 -41.09 -15.00
CA LEU A 22 -13.79 -41.15 -13.54
C LEU A 22 -12.44 -41.26 -12.84
N ALA A 23 -11.53 -42.10 -13.34
CA ALA A 23 -10.18 -42.22 -12.81
C ALA A 23 -9.38 -40.91 -12.94
N GLY A 24 -9.49 -40.24 -14.10
CA GLY A 24 -8.86 -38.94 -14.31
C GLY A 24 -9.41 -37.85 -13.38
N GLN A 25 -10.73 -37.81 -13.19
CA GLN A 25 -11.37 -36.88 -12.26
C GLN A 25 -10.98 -37.15 -10.81
N ALA A 26 -10.97 -38.42 -10.38
CA ALA A 26 -10.54 -38.80 -9.03
C ALA A 26 -9.09 -38.39 -8.75
N ALA A 27 -8.19 -38.60 -9.73
CA ALA A 27 -6.80 -38.16 -9.61
C ALA A 27 -6.69 -36.62 -9.51
N ARG A 28 -7.51 -35.88 -10.26
CA ARG A 28 -7.53 -34.42 -10.20
C ARG A 28 -8.06 -33.91 -8.86
N ILE A 29 -9.10 -34.52 -8.32
CA ILE A 29 -9.64 -34.20 -6.99
C ILE A 29 -8.56 -34.43 -5.93
N ALA A 30 -7.92 -35.59 -5.92
CA ALA A 30 -6.85 -35.91 -4.97
C ALA A 30 -5.68 -34.91 -5.06
N GLN A 31 -5.30 -34.50 -6.28
CA GLN A 31 -4.27 -33.49 -6.49
C GLN A 31 -4.66 -32.12 -5.91
N LEU A 32 -5.89 -31.67 -6.15
CA LEU A 32 -6.40 -30.40 -5.65
C LEU A 32 -6.56 -30.41 -4.14
N GLU A 33 -7.06 -31.50 -3.56
CA GLU A 33 -7.14 -31.67 -2.10
C GLU A 33 -5.77 -31.60 -1.44
N ALA A 34 -4.77 -32.27 -2.04
CA ALA A 34 -3.39 -32.18 -1.57
C ALA A 34 -2.82 -30.75 -1.69
N GLN A 35 -3.17 -30.00 -2.74
CA GLN A 35 -2.79 -28.59 -2.87
C GLN A 35 -3.45 -27.72 -1.79
N VAL A 36 -4.74 -27.92 -1.50
CA VAL A 36 -5.46 -27.20 -0.46
C VAL A 36 -4.82 -27.41 0.91
N VAL A 37 -4.49 -28.67 1.26
CA VAL A 37 -3.82 -28.97 2.53
C VAL A 37 -2.45 -28.29 2.63
N ARG A 38 -1.64 -28.36 1.56
CA ARG A 38 -0.31 -27.70 1.53
C ARG A 38 -0.41 -26.19 1.67
N LEU A 39 -1.30 -25.54 0.91
CA LEU A 39 -1.47 -24.09 0.94
C LEU A 39 -2.01 -23.60 2.28
N ARG A 40 -2.96 -24.35 2.89
CA ARG A 40 -3.42 -24.06 4.25
C ARG A 40 -2.28 -24.16 5.26
N GLY A 41 -1.44 -25.18 5.17
CA GLY A 41 -0.24 -25.30 6.02
C GLY A 41 0.71 -24.10 5.90
N ALA A 42 0.97 -23.64 4.66
CA ALA A 42 1.83 -22.48 4.43
C ALA A 42 1.25 -21.18 5.03
N LEU A 43 -0.07 -20.98 4.94
CA LEU A 43 -0.74 -19.83 5.56
C LEU A 43 -0.66 -19.89 7.08
N VAL A 44 -0.94 -21.04 7.68
CA VAL A 44 -0.82 -21.21 9.14
C VAL A 44 0.58 -20.87 9.62
N LEU A 45 1.64 -21.38 8.96
CA LEU A 45 3.02 -21.06 9.32
C LEU A 45 3.32 -19.55 9.25
N ARG A 46 2.90 -18.89 8.16
CA ARG A 46 3.09 -17.45 7.97
C ARG A 46 2.34 -16.65 9.03
N ASP A 47 1.08 -16.98 9.27
CA ASP A 47 0.21 -16.22 10.17
C ASP A 47 0.64 -16.41 11.64
N SER A 48 1.11 -17.60 12.01
CA SER A 48 1.75 -17.84 13.31
C SER A 48 3.02 -17.01 13.48
N ALA A 49 3.91 -16.96 12.47
CA ALA A 49 5.10 -16.13 12.53
C ALA A 49 4.74 -14.63 12.68
N ALA A 50 3.74 -14.16 11.94
CA ALA A 50 3.25 -12.77 12.06
C ALA A 50 2.66 -12.48 13.44
N ALA A 51 1.93 -13.44 14.03
CA ALA A 51 1.41 -13.30 15.39
C ALA A 51 2.53 -13.18 16.42
N MET A 52 3.57 -14.02 16.35
CA MET A 52 4.73 -13.95 17.24
C MET A 52 5.45 -12.60 17.17
N VAL A 53 5.62 -12.05 15.96
CA VAL A 53 6.23 -10.73 15.77
C VAL A 53 5.36 -9.63 16.39
N ARG A 54 4.03 -9.70 16.22
CA ARG A 54 3.10 -8.74 16.84
C ARG A 54 3.16 -8.79 18.37
N ASP A 55 3.20 -9.99 18.95
CA ASP A 55 3.29 -10.16 20.41
C ASP A 55 4.58 -9.56 20.96
N ALA A 56 5.72 -9.80 20.28
CA ALA A 56 7.02 -9.23 20.66
C ALA A 56 7.06 -7.69 20.57
N LEU A 57 6.34 -7.10 19.61
CA LEU A 57 6.27 -5.65 19.41
C LEU A 57 5.21 -4.97 20.30
N SER A 58 4.20 -5.70 20.78
CA SER A 58 3.11 -5.16 21.61
C SER A 58 3.56 -4.34 22.83
N PRO A 59 4.56 -4.73 23.64
CA PRO A 59 5.03 -3.89 24.76
C PRO A 59 5.75 -2.62 24.27
N HIS A 60 6.44 -2.70 23.13
CA HIS A 60 7.20 -1.58 22.56
C HIS A 60 6.28 -0.55 21.90
N ALA A 61 5.16 -0.96 21.32
CA ALA A 61 4.16 -0.06 20.77
C ALA A 61 3.51 0.81 21.87
N ALA A 62 3.12 0.19 22.98
CA ALA A 62 2.59 0.92 24.14
C ALA A 62 3.64 1.83 24.79
N ALA A 63 4.89 1.36 24.91
CA ALA A 63 6.00 2.17 25.41
C ALA A 63 6.33 3.36 24.49
N GLY A 64 6.25 3.19 23.16
CA GLY A 64 6.47 4.26 22.18
C GLY A 64 5.44 5.40 22.31
N LEU A 65 4.17 5.05 22.56
CA LEU A 65 3.10 6.02 22.85
C LEU A 65 3.31 6.73 24.19
N THR A 66 3.83 6.04 25.22
CA THR A 66 4.11 6.68 26.53
C THR A 66 5.35 7.58 26.50
N LEU A 67 6.40 7.20 25.78
CA LEU A 67 7.57 8.05 25.52
C LEU A 67 7.15 9.28 24.73
N SER A 68 6.38 9.12 23.65
CA SER A 68 5.86 10.23 22.84
C SER A 68 5.01 11.19 23.68
N LYS A 69 4.13 10.67 24.55
CA LYS A 69 3.33 11.48 25.49
C LYS A 69 4.20 12.19 26.54
N ARG A 70 5.22 11.53 27.10
CA ARG A 70 6.16 12.14 28.06
C ARG A 70 7.01 13.23 27.40
N LEU A 71 7.50 12.99 26.18
CA LEU A 71 8.27 13.96 25.41
C LEU A 71 7.41 15.17 25.04
N LEU A 72 6.16 14.95 24.60
CA LEU A 72 5.20 16.03 24.36
C LEU A 72 4.91 16.83 25.65
N GLY A 73 4.77 16.16 26.79
CA GLY A 73 4.59 16.78 28.11
C GLY A 73 5.78 17.64 28.53
N LEU A 74 7.03 17.18 28.32
CA LEU A 74 8.25 17.94 28.60
C LEU A 74 8.36 19.18 27.69
N LEU A 75 8.05 19.02 26.40
CA LEU A 75 8.02 20.13 25.45
C LEU A 75 6.91 21.16 25.77
N GLN A 76 5.81 20.73 26.38
CA GLN A 76 4.73 21.61 26.85
C GLN A 76 5.06 22.28 28.20
N ALA A 77 5.72 21.57 29.13
CA ALA A 77 6.14 22.13 30.42
C ALA A 77 7.21 23.23 30.28
N GLY A 78 8.06 23.15 29.25
CA GLY A 78 9.02 24.20 28.90
C GLY A 78 8.40 25.47 28.31
N ARG A 79 7.08 25.55 28.09
CA ARG A 79 6.40 26.73 27.51
C ARG A 79 5.99 27.81 28.51
N ARG A 80 6.37 27.73 29.79
CA ARG A 80 6.14 28.85 30.73
C ARG A 80 7.26 29.91 30.62
N ARG A 81 6.88 31.01 29.95
CA ARG A 81 7.60 32.28 29.69
C ARG A 81 8.78 32.20 28.72
N VAL A 82 8.44 32.03 27.46
CA VAL A 82 9.08 32.82 26.39
C VAL A 82 8.05 33.85 25.95
N VAL A 83 8.33 35.13 26.21
CA VAL A 83 7.63 36.26 25.57
C VAL A 83 7.76 36.05 24.06
N ALA A 84 6.66 36.11 23.34
CA ALA A 84 6.68 35.97 21.89
C ALA A 84 7.44 37.13 21.24
N PRO A 85 8.49 36.85 20.46
CA PRO A 85 8.58 37.35 19.11
C PRO A 85 8.01 36.26 18.18
N GLN A 86 7.41 36.74 17.11
CA GLN A 86 6.74 35.96 16.06
C GLN A 86 7.59 34.77 15.56
N PRO A 87 6.96 33.70 15.06
CA PRO A 87 7.64 32.41 14.87
C PRO A 87 8.48 32.38 13.59
N ALA A 88 9.67 31.80 13.66
CA ALA A 88 10.34 31.21 12.49
C ALA A 88 11.03 29.89 12.89
N ALA A 89 10.50 28.80 12.35
CA ALA A 89 10.79 27.42 12.69
C ALA A 89 11.89 26.82 11.79
N GLY A 90 12.61 25.83 12.32
CA GLY A 90 13.50 24.94 11.57
C GLY A 90 13.55 23.50 12.09
N VAL A 91 12.49 23.04 12.78
CA VAL A 91 12.09 21.63 12.76
C VAL A 91 11.75 21.30 11.31
N LEU A 92 12.17 20.15 10.78
CA LEU A 92 11.84 19.70 9.42
C LEU A 92 10.42 20.11 9.06
N SER A 93 10.32 21.07 8.14
CA SER A 93 9.12 21.86 7.93
C SER A 93 7.96 20.96 7.48
N SER A 94 7.13 20.55 8.43
CA SER A 94 5.78 20.03 8.24
C SER A 94 4.81 21.12 7.74
N ASP A 95 5.33 22.30 7.40
CA ASP A 95 4.62 23.34 6.68
C ASP A 95 4.34 22.89 5.24
N LEU A 96 3.05 22.68 4.97
CA LEU A 96 2.55 22.41 3.64
C LEU A 96 2.04 23.70 2.97
N ARG A 97 2.29 24.89 3.53
CA ARG A 97 1.90 26.17 2.93
C ARG A 97 2.23 26.22 1.43
N ARG A 98 1.18 26.38 0.62
CA ARG A 98 1.21 26.44 -0.87
C ARG A 98 1.66 25.15 -1.58
N LYS A 99 1.71 24.01 -0.89
CA LYS A 99 2.03 22.71 -1.50
C LYS A 99 0.77 21.91 -1.80
N ALA A 100 0.68 21.32 -2.97
CA ALA A 100 -0.38 20.37 -3.33
C ALA A 100 0.03 18.95 -2.92
N VAL A 101 -0.80 18.28 -2.11
CA VAL A 101 -0.60 16.88 -1.69
C VAL A 101 -1.66 16.01 -2.35
N LEU A 102 -1.24 15.08 -3.20
CA LEU A 102 -2.13 14.13 -3.86
C LEU A 102 -2.17 12.80 -3.09
N CYS A 103 -3.34 12.42 -2.61
CA CYS A 103 -3.62 11.08 -2.14
C CYS A 103 -4.23 10.22 -3.26
N VAL A 104 -3.65 9.05 -3.49
CA VAL A 104 -4.15 8.07 -4.47
C VAL A 104 -4.56 6.80 -3.71
N GLY A 105 -5.83 6.42 -3.79
CA GLY A 105 -6.41 5.29 -3.05
C GLY A 105 -7.93 5.32 -3.05
N GLU A 106 -8.58 4.36 -2.40
CA GLU A 106 -10.04 4.35 -2.26
C GLU A 106 -10.48 5.47 -1.30
N ALA A 107 -11.65 6.06 -1.55
CA ALA A 107 -12.24 7.07 -0.69
C ALA A 107 -12.76 6.44 0.62
N GLY A 108 -11.85 6.10 1.54
CA GLY A 108 -12.15 5.64 2.90
C GLY A 108 -12.10 6.77 3.94
N GLY A 109 -12.42 6.46 5.21
CA GLY A 109 -12.36 7.42 6.33
C GLY A 109 -10.99 8.09 6.53
N ASP A 110 -9.92 7.44 6.07
CA ASP A 110 -8.55 7.96 6.10
C ASP A 110 -8.34 9.15 5.16
N SER A 111 -9.13 9.27 4.07
CA SER A 111 -9.07 10.40 3.15
C SER A 111 -9.52 11.71 3.82
N GLY A 112 -10.53 11.65 4.69
CA GLY A 112 -11.06 12.79 5.44
C GLY A 112 -10.05 13.33 6.45
N LEU A 113 -9.43 12.44 7.24
CA LEU A 113 -8.39 12.83 8.20
C LEU A 113 -7.13 13.35 7.49
N ALA A 114 -6.69 12.71 6.41
CA ALA A 114 -5.54 13.16 5.62
C ALA A 114 -5.78 14.56 5.03
N ARG A 115 -6.98 14.82 4.49
CA ARG A 115 -7.37 16.14 3.99
C ARG A 115 -7.28 17.21 5.07
N GLN A 116 -7.90 16.98 6.22
CA GLN A 116 -7.89 17.93 7.33
C GLN A 116 -6.47 18.26 7.79
N LEU A 117 -5.60 17.24 7.91
CA LEU A 117 -4.20 17.44 8.32
C LEU A 117 -3.40 18.25 7.29
N VAL A 118 -3.62 18.00 6.00
CA VAL A 118 -2.96 18.76 4.92
C VAL A 118 -3.42 20.22 4.91
N GLU A 119 -4.72 20.47 5.01
CA GLU A 119 -5.29 21.82 5.01
C GLU A 119 -4.88 22.62 6.26
N ILE A 120 -4.88 22.00 7.46
CA ILE A 120 -4.40 22.63 8.71
C ILE A 120 -2.92 23.02 8.60
N ALA A 121 -2.11 22.22 7.92
CA ALA A 121 -0.71 22.53 7.63
C ALA A 121 -0.51 23.57 6.51
N GLY A 122 -1.60 24.13 5.96
CA GLY A 122 -1.59 25.16 4.90
C GLY A 122 -1.45 24.62 3.47
N GLY A 123 -1.52 23.31 3.29
CA GLY A 123 -1.45 22.64 1.99
C GLY A 123 -2.77 22.58 1.25
N HIS A 124 -2.71 22.16 0.00
CA HIS A 124 -3.87 21.91 -0.86
C HIS A 124 -4.01 20.42 -1.05
N TYR A 125 -5.13 19.86 -0.60
CA TYR A 125 -5.36 18.43 -0.71
C TYR A 125 -5.99 18.08 -2.06
N LEU A 126 -5.40 17.12 -2.76
CA LEU A 126 -5.93 16.50 -3.98
C LEU A 126 -6.18 15.02 -3.69
N HIS A 127 -7.24 14.46 -4.27
CA HIS A 127 -7.57 13.05 -4.13
C HIS A 127 -7.93 12.45 -5.47
N HIS A 128 -7.42 11.25 -5.75
CA HIS A 128 -7.82 10.45 -6.89
C HIS A 128 -8.29 9.07 -6.40
N ALA A 129 -9.59 8.81 -6.54
CA ALA A 129 -10.19 7.51 -6.28
C ALA A 129 -9.78 6.56 -7.40
N GLY A 130 -9.27 5.38 -7.05
CA GLY A 130 -8.72 4.43 -8.01
C GLY A 130 -9.74 3.49 -8.65
N ASP A 131 -10.98 3.91 -8.88
CA ASP A 131 -12.03 3.07 -9.47
C ASP A 131 -12.05 3.14 -11.01
N VAL A 132 -12.18 1.95 -11.62
CA VAL A 132 -12.37 1.59 -13.05
C VAL A 132 -11.73 2.51 -14.12
N LEU A 133 -10.71 1.98 -14.79
CA LEU A 133 -9.88 2.67 -15.79
C LEU A 133 -10.64 3.02 -17.09
N GLU A 134 -11.16 4.24 -17.21
CA GLU A 134 -11.38 4.90 -18.50
C GLU A 134 -10.12 5.70 -18.92
N GLU A 135 -9.90 5.91 -20.23
CA GLU A 135 -8.77 6.72 -20.73
C GLU A 135 -8.80 8.17 -20.20
N ALA A 136 -9.99 8.68 -19.90
CA ALA A 136 -10.19 10.00 -19.29
C ALA A 136 -9.67 10.06 -17.84
N ASP A 137 -9.94 9.05 -17.02
CA ASP A 137 -9.45 8.96 -15.63
C ASP A 137 -7.92 8.89 -15.59
N GLN A 138 -7.33 8.27 -16.63
CA GLN A 138 -5.90 8.21 -16.77
C GLN A 138 -5.27 9.59 -16.99
N ALA A 139 -5.84 10.38 -17.90
CA ALA A 139 -5.38 11.73 -18.15
C ALA A 139 -5.53 12.64 -16.92
N LEU A 140 -6.61 12.45 -16.15
CA LEU A 140 -6.85 13.16 -14.89
C LEU A 140 -5.83 12.79 -13.81
N LEU A 141 -5.48 11.52 -13.68
CA LEU A 141 -4.43 11.05 -12.76
C LEU A 141 -3.08 11.67 -13.13
N ASP A 142 -2.72 11.67 -14.42
CA ASP A 142 -1.44 12.24 -14.87
C ASP A 142 -1.39 13.77 -14.68
N ALA A 143 -2.50 14.48 -14.89
CA ALA A 143 -2.61 15.90 -14.59
C ALA A 143 -2.46 16.18 -13.09
N SER A 144 -3.14 15.41 -12.25
CA SER A 144 -3.05 15.50 -10.78
C SER A 144 -1.64 15.20 -10.28
N LEU A 145 -1.00 14.16 -10.85
CA LEU A 145 0.39 13.81 -10.55
C LEU A 145 1.32 14.97 -10.89
N ARG A 146 1.13 15.67 -12.01
CA ARG A 146 1.95 16.84 -12.38
C ARG A 146 1.74 18.01 -11.42
N ALA A 147 0.49 18.30 -11.05
CA ALA A 147 0.13 19.41 -10.18
C ALA A 147 0.56 19.23 -8.71
N ALA A 148 0.74 17.99 -8.25
CA ALA A 148 1.12 17.71 -6.87
C ALA A 148 2.59 18.04 -6.58
N ASP A 149 2.90 18.56 -5.39
CA ASP A 149 4.27 18.68 -4.88
C ASP A 149 4.71 17.43 -4.08
N LEU A 150 3.73 16.69 -3.57
CA LEU A 150 3.91 15.46 -2.78
C LEU A 150 2.80 14.47 -3.14
N VAL A 151 3.15 13.19 -3.25
CA VAL A 151 2.20 12.10 -3.49
C VAL A 151 2.17 11.14 -2.30
N ILE A 152 0.97 10.77 -1.86
CA ILE A 152 0.70 9.71 -0.89
C ILE A 152 -0.06 8.61 -1.63
N CYS A 153 0.57 7.46 -1.81
CA CYS A 153 0.02 6.36 -2.61
C CYS A 153 -0.30 5.17 -1.70
N GLN A 154 -1.58 4.84 -1.55
CA GLN A 154 -2.04 3.71 -0.73
C GLN A 154 -1.92 2.40 -1.52
N THR A 155 -1.01 1.52 -1.13
CA THR A 155 -0.51 0.43 -2.00
C THR A 155 -1.47 -0.76 -2.18
N GLY A 156 -2.64 -0.78 -1.53
CA GLY A 156 -3.62 -1.86 -1.70
C GLY A 156 -5.03 -1.41 -2.09
N CYS A 157 -5.19 -0.16 -2.51
CA CYS A 157 -6.45 0.37 -3.07
C CYS A 157 -6.38 0.66 -4.58
N LEU A 158 -5.25 0.35 -5.24
CA LEU A 158 -5.03 0.71 -6.63
C LEU A 158 -5.14 -0.52 -7.54
N SER A 159 -5.83 -0.35 -8.67
CA SER A 159 -5.73 -1.30 -9.78
C SER A 159 -4.27 -1.53 -10.15
N HIS A 160 -3.92 -2.75 -10.61
CA HIS A 160 -2.53 -3.15 -10.90
C HIS A 160 -1.78 -2.13 -11.77
N GLY A 161 -2.45 -1.34 -12.61
CA GLY A 161 -1.84 -0.30 -13.46
C GLY A 161 -1.58 1.05 -12.78
N ALA A 162 -2.41 1.49 -11.85
CA ALA A 162 -2.30 2.82 -11.24
C ALA A 162 -1.08 2.94 -10.31
N PHE A 163 -0.80 1.88 -9.53
CA PHE A 163 0.37 1.83 -8.64
C PHE A 163 1.70 1.99 -9.39
N TRP A 164 1.94 1.16 -10.42
CA TRP A 164 3.19 1.19 -11.18
C TRP A 164 3.41 2.55 -11.84
N ARG A 165 2.34 3.18 -12.31
CA ARG A 165 2.41 4.48 -12.96
C ARG A 165 2.76 5.60 -11.98
N VAL A 166 2.15 5.64 -10.80
CA VAL A 166 2.51 6.61 -9.75
C VAL A 166 3.96 6.41 -9.32
N GLN A 167 4.39 5.15 -9.13
CA GLN A 167 5.77 4.83 -8.75
C GLN A 167 6.77 5.27 -9.82
N ASP A 168 6.52 4.92 -11.09
CA ASP A 168 7.37 5.26 -12.22
C ASP A 168 7.43 6.78 -12.44
N HIS A 169 6.30 7.49 -12.38
CA HIS A 169 6.24 8.95 -12.47
C HIS A 169 7.12 9.59 -11.40
N CYS A 170 6.91 9.25 -10.13
CA CYS A 170 7.65 9.85 -9.03
C CYS A 170 9.15 9.52 -9.09
N ARG A 171 9.52 8.32 -9.55
CA ARG A 171 10.91 7.93 -9.78
C ARG A 171 11.56 8.74 -10.90
N ARG A 172 10.86 8.97 -12.02
CA ARG A 172 11.40 9.73 -13.16
C ARG A 172 11.47 11.23 -12.91
N THR A 173 10.48 11.81 -12.22
CA THR A 173 10.41 13.25 -11.98
C THR A 173 11.11 13.67 -10.68
N GLY A 174 11.49 12.71 -9.83
CA GLY A 174 12.03 12.97 -8.49
C GLY A 174 11.00 13.58 -7.53
N LYS A 175 9.71 13.38 -7.78
CA LYS A 175 8.63 13.91 -6.94
C LYS A 175 8.59 13.16 -5.61
N PRO A 176 8.56 13.86 -4.46
CA PRO A 176 8.38 13.23 -3.16
C PRO A 176 7.16 12.34 -3.18
N CYS A 177 7.35 11.06 -2.87
CA CYS A 177 6.26 10.09 -2.83
C CYS A 177 6.40 9.20 -1.60
N VAL A 178 5.29 9.05 -0.87
CA VAL A 178 5.15 8.18 0.29
C VAL A 178 4.21 7.04 -0.09
N LEU A 179 4.73 5.82 -0.06
CA LEU A 179 3.91 4.63 -0.26
C LEU A 179 3.41 4.15 1.12
N VAL A 180 2.09 4.11 1.28
CA VAL A 180 1.42 3.71 2.53
C VAL A 180 0.75 2.37 2.31
N GLY A 181 1.13 1.37 3.10
CA GLY A 181 0.46 0.08 3.05
C GLY A 181 -0.95 0.10 3.63
N GLN A 182 -1.79 -0.85 3.22
CA GLN A 182 -3.16 -1.02 3.76
C GLN A 182 -3.16 -1.43 5.23
N GLU A 183 -2.08 -2.07 5.69
CA GLU A 183 -1.91 -2.46 7.08
C GLU A 183 -0.99 -1.45 7.78
N ALA A 184 -1.33 -1.03 8.99
CA ALA A 184 -0.52 -0.09 9.79
C ALA A 184 0.92 -0.59 10.08
N THR A 185 1.23 -1.85 9.76
CA THR A 185 2.53 -2.50 9.91
C THR A 185 3.37 -2.50 8.63
N GLN A 186 2.82 -2.06 7.50
CA GLN A 186 3.56 -2.02 6.24
C GLN A 186 4.48 -0.77 6.19
N PRO A 187 5.73 -0.93 5.73
CA PRO A 187 6.72 0.14 5.77
C PRO A 187 6.32 1.32 4.88
N LEU A 188 6.39 2.53 5.45
CA LEU A 188 6.32 3.77 4.69
C LEU A 188 7.58 3.89 3.83
N HIS A 189 7.44 3.71 2.52
CA HIS A 189 8.56 3.94 1.60
C HIS A 189 8.56 5.38 1.13
N PHE A 190 9.62 6.10 1.46
CA PHE A 190 9.87 7.45 0.97
C PHE A 190 10.75 7.39 -0.28
N MET A 191 10.19 7.71 -1.44
CA MET A 191 11.00 8.04 -2.60
C MET A 191 11.45 9.49 -2.46
N ARG A 192 12.69 9.68 -1.99
CA ARG A 192 13.33 11.00 -1.94
C ARG A 192 14.20 11.19 -3.17
N ARG A 193 14.23 12.42 -3.68
CA ARG A 193 15.28 12.89 -4.57
C ARG A 193 16.61 12.83 -3.80
N ALA A 194 17.62 12.22 -4.40
CA ALA A 194 19.00 12.50 -4.00
C ALA A 194 19.23 13.98 -4.29
N VAL A 195 19.24 14.80 -3.24
CA VAL A 195 19.67 16.19 -3.38
C VAL A 195 21.14 16.11 -3.71
N ALA A 196 21.50 16.41 -4.96
CA ALA A 196 22.89 16.72 -5.28
C ALA A 196 23.24 17.94 -4.41
N ALA A 197 24.11 17.71 -3.42
CA ALA A 197 24.68 18.76 -2.61
C ALA A 197 25.44 19.70 -3.56
N ALA A 198 24.87 20.87 -3.82
CA ALA A 198 25.63 21.99 -4.33
C ALA A 198 26.14 22.74 -3.10
N ASP A 199 27.28 22.27 -2.61
CA ASP A 199 28.18 23.11 -1.81
C ASP A 199 28.58 24.30 -2.69
N SER A 200 28.38 25.50 -2.17
CA SER A 200 29.08 26.70 -2.61
C SER A 200 29.31 27.52 -1.37
N GLU A 201 30.42 27.19 -0.72
CA GLU A 201 31.10 27.99 0.29
C GLU A 201 31.20 29.46 -0.11
N GLU A 202 31.09 30.30 0.91
CA GLU A 202 31.54 31.68 0.97
C GLU A 202 32.94 31.85 0.37
N ILE A 203 33.14 32.88 -0.47
CA ILE A 203 34.34 33.71 -0.38
C ILE A 203 33.90 35.16 -0.59
N GLY A 204 33.92 35.92 0.50
CA GLY A 204 33.89 37.37 0.43
C GLY A 204 35.22 37.93 -0.06
N CYS A 205 35.12 39.07 -0.74
CA CYS A 205 36.02 40.21 -0.56
C CYS A 205 35.26 41.47 -0.95
#